data_AF-A0A955XVM1-F1
#
_entry.id   AF-A0A955XVM1-F1
#
_cell.length_a   1.000
_cell.length_b   1.000
_cell.length_c   1.000
_cell.angle_alpha   90.00
_cell.angle_beta   90.00
_cell.angle_gamma   90.00
#
_symmetry.space_group_name_H-M   'P 1'
#
loop_
_entity.id
_entity.type
_entity.pdbx_description
1 polymer ?
#
loop_
_entity_poly.entity_id
_entity_poly.type
_entity_poly.pdbx_seq_one_letter_code
_entity_poly.pdbx_strand_id
1 'polypeptide(L)'
;IPTSALVIPRQGNIARSAHRSLLGRLWAWLTRQSPLESEPPDSPPARPQRVEPQSQPTPSRRPQATRKREDDRPDEPAQFDFEELAAFPREERVGITVSDVRALESLIKKVTATIERSHHHLPPFPAVALEVMSLVHQPDVAINELVRLVNQDQALTVQLLRVANSAYFSRGEQIKSARQAIVRLGMRETAMVISASSSYSLFRVGSRRTAALQSMIDEIWLEGVTNAFGAVWFAMETQKGDPDLVFLAGMLHDIGKSIALRALMRLVTNEEETMKSVLPLAPALLEAIHVDAGVGALVTWNMPTYLVEVCRNHHLPARQISDPETHLCRIVSGINRLRTQKLYPVTLETEVRQSCEHLGITPNQLRPLAAELRTLAEKSRKMIAK
;
A
#
# COMPACT_ATOMS: atom_id res chain seq x y z
N ILE A 1 -1.40 47.07 30.11
CA ILE A 1 -1.38 48.00 28.96
C ILE A 1 0.04 48.59 28.93
N PRO A 2 0.83 48.44 27.85
CA PRO A 2 0.43 48.84 26.51
C PRO A 2 0.68 47.84 25.37
N THR A 3 0.06 48.26 24.28
CA THR A 3 -0.17 47.74 22.94
C THR A 3 1.04 47.91 22.02
N SER A 4 1.27 46.95 21.12
CA SER A 4 1.88 47.06 19.76
C SER A 4 2.51 45.72 19.38
N ALA A 5 2.50 45.20 18.16
CA ALA A 5 1.73 45.44 16.95
C ALA A 5 1.86 44.11 16.16
N LEU A 6 0.74 43.44 15.88
CA LEU A 6 0.72 42.22 15.07
C LEU A 6 0.85 42.63 13.59
N VAL A 7 2.01 42.34 12.98
CA VAL A 7 2.23 42.52 11.55
C VAL A 7 1.53 41.40 10.80
N ILE A 8 0.48 41.75 10.06
CA ILE A 8 -0.21 40.89 9.09
C ILE A 8 0.61 40.88 7.79
N PRO A 9 1.11 39.74 7.28
CA PRO A 9 1.67 39.68 5.94
C PRO A 9 0.55 39.74 4.90
N ARG A 10 0.75 40.65 3.94
CA ARG A 10 -0.13 40.97 2.82
C ARG A 10 -0.46 39.75 1.96
N GLN A 11 -1.69 39.75 1.44
CA GLN A 11 -2.16 38.93 0.34
C GLN A 11 -1.18 39.01 -0.84
N GLY A 12 -0.64 37.86 -1.26
CA GLY A 12 0.25 37.78 -2.40
C GLY A 12 1.02 36.46 -2.47
N ASN A 13 0.30 35.34 -2.70
CA ASN A 13 0.78 34.14 -3.42
C ASN A 13 -0.21 32.98 -3.26
N ILE A 14 -1.27 32.97 -4.08
CA ILE A 14 -2.24 31.86 -4.13
C ILE A 14 -1.79 30.72 -5.08
N ALA A 15 -0.64 30.83 -5.74
CA ALA A 15 -0.25 29.88 -6.80
C ALA A 15 0.73 28.75 -6.39
N ARG A 16 1.03 28.49 -5.11
CA ARG A 16 2.01 27.42 -4.72
C ARG A 16 1.58 26.45 -3.62
N SER A 17 0.29 26.38 -3.26
CA SER A 17 -0.20 25.41 -2.25
C SER A 17 -1.02 24.23 -2.81
N ALA A 18 -1.19 24.15 -4.13
CA ALA A 18 -2.03 23.13 -4.78
C ALA A 18 -1.53 21.68 -4.62
N HIS A 19 -0.34 21.43 -4.04
CA HIS A 19 0.14 20.08 -3.77
C HIS A 19 -0.21 19.53 -2.38
N ARG A 20 -0.79 20.34 -1.48
CA ARG A 20 -1.08 19.92 -0.09
C ARG A 20 -2.56 19.77 0.24
N SER A 21 -3.48 20.20 -0.63
CA SER A 21 -4.91 20.03 -0.41
C SER A 21 -5.40 18.71 -1.02
N LEU A 22 -6.43 18.13 -0.40
CA LEU A 22 -7.12 16.91 -0.86
C LEU A 22 -7.64 17.06 -2.31
N LEU A 23 -8.09 18.26 -2.69
CA LEU A 23 -8.46 18.64 -4.07
C LEU A 23 -7.26 18.68 -5.02
N GLY A 24 -6.09 19.08 -4.52
CA GLY A 24 -4.84 19.11 -5.28
C GLY A 24 -4.30 17.71 -5.63
N ARG A 25 -4.39 16.77 -4.69
CA ARG A 25 -4.05 15.36 -4.92
C ARG A 25 -5.02 14.71 -5.91
N LEU A 26 -6.31 15.00 -5.78
CA LEU A 26 -7.35 14.54 -6.69
C LEU A 26 -7.13 15.09 -8.12
N TRP A 27 -6.88 16.38 -8.26
CA TRP A 27 -6.61 17.01 -9.56
C TRP A 27 -5.33 16.44 -10.21
N ALA A 28 -4.25 16.25 -9.44
CA ALA A 28 -3.02 15.64 -9.93
C ALA A 28 -3.20 14.17 -10.38
N TRP A 29 -4.06 13.42 -9.70
CA TRP A 29 -4.42 12.05 -10.07
C TRP A 29 -5.24 12.00 -11.38
N LEU A 30 -6.20 12.93 -11.53
CA LEU A 30 -7.10 13.03 -12.69
C LEU A 30 -6.45 13.58 -13.97
N THR A 31 -5.50 14.52 -13.85
CA THR A 31 -5.05 15.35 -15.00
C THR A 31 -3.67 15.02 -15.56
N ARG A 32 -2.91 14.09 -14.97
CA ARG A 32 -1.61 13.69 -15.54
C ARG A 32 -1.79 12.73 -16.72
N GLN A 33 -1.99 13.32 -17.90
CA GLN A 33 -1.54 12.80 -19.18
C GLN A 33 -0.35 13.68 -19.65
N SER A 34 0.62 13.05 -20.32
CA SER A 34 1.73 13.64 -21.09
C SER A 34 3.08 13.96 -20.40
N PRO A 35 4.20 13.68 -21.10
CA PRO A 35 5.57 13.75 -20.60
C PRO A 35 6.03 15.19 -20.41
N LEU A 36 7.11 15.34 -19.64
CA LEU A 36 7.90 16.55 -19.51
C LEU A 36 7.98 17.30 -20.86
N GLU A 37 7.47 18.53 -20.89
CA GLU A 37 7.81 19.49 -21.94
C GLU A 37 9.33 19.66 -21.92
N SER A 38 10.00 19.07 -22.90
CA SER A 38 11.37 19.41 -23.25
C SER A 38 11.37 20.82 -23.81
N GLU A 39 12.16 21.71 -23.21
CA GLU A 39 12.51 22.99 -23.81
C GLU A 39 12.99 22.79 -25.26
N PRO A 40 12.64 23.68 -26.20
CA PRO A 40 13.05 23.53 -27.58
C PRO A 40 14.58 23.66 -27.69
N PRO A 41 15.28 22.77 -28.40
CA PRO A 41 16.71 22.93 -28.61
C PRO A 41 16.96 24.10 -29.58
N ASP A 42 17.89 24.96 -29.18
CA ASP A 42 18.47 26.02 -30.00
C ASP A 42 18.90 25.49 -31.38
N SER A 43 18.65 26.32 -32.39
CA SER A 43 18.99 26.05 -33.79
C SER A 43 20.50 25.83 -33.96
N PRO A 44 20.97 24.73 -34.58
CA PRO A 44 22.36 24.62 -34.99
C PRO A 44 22.60 25.33 -36.33
N PRO A 45 23.78 25.95 -36.56
CA PRO A 45 24.06 26.66 -37.79
C PRO A 45 24.32 25.69 -38.95
N ALA A 46 24.05 26.18 -40.16
CA ALA A 46 24.13 25.47 -41.42
C ALA A 46 25.46 24.72 -41.64
N ARG A 47 25.37 23.48 -42.16
CA ARG A 47 26.49 22.78 -42.79
C ARG A 47 26.30 22.67 -44.31
N PRO A 48 27.40 22.78 -45.08
CA PRO A 48 27.36 22.85 -46.54
C PRO A 48 27.13 21.48 -47.19
N GLN A 49 26.52 21.50 -48.37
CA GLN A 49 26.29 20.36 -49.25
C GLN A 49 27.61 19.70 -49.68
N ARG A 50 27.67 18.35 -49.66
CA ARG A 50 28.47 17.60 -50.64
C ARG A 50 28.07 16.12 -50.78
N VAL A 51 27.53 15.82 -51.96
CA VAL A 51 27.86 14.73 -52.90
C VAL A 51 27.91 13.28 -52.39
N GLU A 52 26.92 12.48 -52.82
CA GLU A 52 27.01 11.01 -52.90
C GLU A 52 28.06 10.57 -53.93
N PRO A 53 28.72 9.43 -53.70
CA PRO A 53 28.62 8.40 -54.73
C PRO A 53 28.52 6.96 -54.21
N GLN A 54 27.57 6.25 -54.83
CA GLN A 54 27.67 4.93 -55.49
C GLN A 54 28.34 3.75 -54.78
N SER A 55 27.50 2.72 -54.64
CA SER A 55 27.71 1.29 -54.40
C SER A 55 28.88 0.62 -55.14
N GLN A 56 29.55 -0.32 -54.46
CA GLN A 56 29.92 -1.70 -54.90
C GLN A 56 30.92 -2.35 -53.89
N PRO A 57 31.26 -3.65 -53.96
CA PRO A 57 30.47 -4.78 -53.49
C PRO A 57 31.21 -5.61 -52.40
N THR A 58 30.48 -6.48 -51.71
CA THR A 58 31.01 -7.41 -50.71
C THR A 58 31.94 -8.47 -51.32
N PRO A 59 33.04 -8.87 -50.64
CA PRO A 59 33.62 -10.18 -50.83
C PRO A 59 33.52 -11.04 -49.56
N SER A 60 33.14 -12.30 -49.77
CA SER A 60 33.13 -13.40 -48.81
C SER A 60 34.53 -14.01 -48.62
N ARG A 61 34.95 -14.32 -47.38
CA ARG A 61 35.36 -15.68 -46.90
C ARG A 61 36.20 -15.69 -45.59
N ARG A 62 35.70 -16.46 -44.61
CA ARG A 62 36.39 -17.42 -43.69
C ARG A 62 37.48 -16.89 -42.70
N PRO A 63 37.99 -17.70 -41.76
CA PRO A 63 37.35 -18.11 -40.50
C PRO A 63 38.23 -17.86 -39.24
N GLN A 64 37.62 -17.98 -38.04
CA GLN A 64 38.26 -18.17 -36.72
C GLN A 64 39.17 -17.07 -36.14
N ALA A 65 38.80 -16.53 -34.97
CA ALA A 65 39.70 -16.41 -33.81
C ALA A 65 38.91 -15.98 -32.55
N THR A 66 39.07 -16.75 -31.48
CA THR A 66 38.60 -16.52 -30.12
C THR A 66 38.97 -15.11 -29.61
N ARG A 67 37.98 -14.31 -29.17
CA ARG A 67 38.23 -13.06 -28.43
C ARG A 67 37.81 -13.20 -26.97
N LYS A 68 38.79 -12.90 -26.11
CA LYS A 68 38.70 -12.71 -24.66
C LYS A 68 37.48 -11.87 -24.28
N ARG A 69 36.82 -12.25 -23.18
CA ARG A 69 35.80 -11.44 -22.51
C ARG A 69 36.44 -10.12 -22.07
N GLU A 70 35.98 -9.01 -22.63
CA GLU A 70 36.12 -7.67 -22.07
C GLU A 70 35.11 -7.55 -20.93
N ASP A 71 35.58 -7.70 -19.70
CA ASP A 71 34.85 -7.32 -18.50
C ASP A 71 35.85 -6.58 -17.61
N ASP A 72 35.84 -5.24 -17.73
CA ASP A 72 36.52 -4.29 -16.83
C ASP A 72 36.04 -2.87 -17.18
N ARG A 73 34.71 -2.66 -17.16
CA ARG A 73 34.13 -1.32 -17.04
C ARG A 73 33.53 -1.20 -15.65
N PRO A 74 33.77 -0.11 -14.92
CA PRO A 74 33.16 0.09 -13.60
C PRO A 74 31.65 0.09 -13.77
N ASP A 75 30.97 -0.75 -12.99
CA ASP A 75 29.51 -0.91 -13.00
C ASP A 75 28.83 0.47 -12.91
N GLU A 76 28.28 0.95 -14.01
CA GLU A 76 27.22 1.95 -13.95
C GLU A 76 26.10 1.36 -13.08
N PRO A 77 25.50 2.13 -12.14
CA PRO A 77 24.42 1.61 -11.32
C PRO A 77 23.33 1.11 -12.26
N ALA A 78 23.15 -0.21 -12.32
CA ALA A 78 22.19 -0.86 -13.19
C ALA A 78 20.85 -0.13 -13.05
N GLN A 79 20.44 0.60 -14.09
CA GLN A 79 19.12 1.19 -14.15
C GLN A 79 18.14 0.05 -13.90
N PHE A 80 17.42 0.15 -12.80
CA PHE A 80 16.43 -0.83 -12.38
C PHE A 80 15.45 -1.05 -13.54
N ASP A 81 15.43 -2.25 -14.10
CA ASP A 81 14.55 -2.58 -15.22
C ASP A 81 13.15 -2.92 -14.70
N PHE A 82 12.26 -1.92 -14.69
CA PHE A 82 10.85 -2.09 -14.40
C PHE A 82 10.12 -2.90 -15.47
N GLU A 83 10.69 -3.20 -16.64
CA GLU A 83 9.98 -3.97 -17.69
C GLU A 83 9.62 -5.39 -17.24
N GLU A 84 10.40 -5.99 -16.35
CA GLU A 84 10.06 -7.29 -15.74
C GLU A 84 8.86 -7.19 -14.77
N LEU A 85 8.61 -6.02 -14.19
CA LEU A 85 7.39 -5.67 -13.44
C LEU A 85 6.29 -5.10 -14.35
N ALA A 86 6.61 -4.59 -15.54
CA ALA A 86 5.69 -3.99 -16.49
C ALA A 86 4.89 -5.03 -17.29
N ALA A 87 5.12 -6.33 -17.06
CA ALA A 87 4.28 -7.40 -17.59
C ALA A 87 2.87 -7.45 -16.95
N PHE A 88 2.57 -6.60 -15.95
CA PHE A 88 1.21 -6.48 -15.43
C PHE A 88 0.31 -5.74 -16.44
N PRO A 89 -0.81 -6.34 -16.87
CA PRO A 89 -1.67 -5.75 -17.88
C PRO A 89 -2.21 -4.40 -17.42
N ARG A 90 -1.89 -3.34 -18.17
CA ARG A 90 -2.47 -2.01 -18.04
C ARG A 90 -3.74 -1.98 -18.90
N GLU A 91 -4.90 -1.81 -18.29
CA GLU A 91 -6.07 -1.36 -19.05
C GLU A 91 -5.96 0.16 -19.26
N GLU A 92 -6.32 0.64 -20.46
CA GLU A 92 -6.47 2.07 -20.72
C GLU A 92 -7.36 2.67 -19.63
N ARG A 93 -6.91 3.76 -19.01
CA ARG A 93 -7.67 4.49 -18.01
C ARG A 93 -9.07 4.73 -18.57
N VAL A 94 -10.10 4.21 -17.88
CA VAL A 94 -11.49 4.57 -18.18
C VAL A 94 -11.56 6.09 -18.16
N GLY A 95 -11.87 6.70 -19.31
CA GLY A 95 -11.91 8.15 -19.45
C GLY A 95 -12.90 8.74 -18.46
N ILE A 96 -12.41 9.45 -17.46
CA ILE A 96 -13.23 10.15 -16.46
C ILE A 96 -13.78 11.41 -17.13
N THR A 97 -15.11 11.58 -17.13
CA THR A 97 -15.76 12.76 -17.70
C THR A 97 -15.70 13.95 -16.74
N VAL A 98 -15.90 15.18 -17.23
CA VAL A 98 -15.99 16.37 -16.36
C VAL A 98 -17.13 16.27 -15.33
N SER A 99 -18.23 15.60 -15.70
CA SER A 99 -19.33 15.27 -14.78
C SER A 99 -18.88 14.37 -13.64
N ASP A 100 -18.04 13.37 -13.92
CA ASP A 100 -17.52 12.44 -12.91
C ASP A 100 -16.63 13.16 -11.89
N VAL A 101 -15.82 14.13 -12.35
CA VAL A 101 -14.98 14.95 -11.46
C VAL A 101 -15.82 15.73 -10.45
N ARG A 102 -16.86 16.44 -10.91
CA ARG A 102 -17.75 17.20 -10.03
C ARG A 102 -18.52 16.29 -9.06
N ALA A 103 -18.98 15.15 -9.54
CA ALA A 103 -19.66 14.15 -8.72
C ALA A 103 -18.73 13.61 -7.64
N LEU A 104 -17.48 13.30 -8.00
CA LEU A 104 -16.45 12.83 -7.07
C LEU A 104 -16.10 13.87 -6.01
N GLU A 105 -15.91 15.14 -6.39
CA GLU A 105 -15.68 16.23 -5.42
C GLU A 105 -16.83 16.39 -4.42
N SER A 106 -18.07 16.31 -4.91
CA SER A 106 -19.26 16.35 -4.06
C SER A 106 -19.30 15.15 -3.10
N LEU A 107 -18.98 13.96 -3.60
CA LEU A 107 -18.95 12.74 -2.81
C LEU A 107 -17.86 12.77 -1.73
N ILE A 108 -16.65 13.23 -2.08
CA ILE A 108 -15.54 13.45 -1.14
C ILE A 108 -15.97 14.35 0.02
N LYS A 109 -16.61 15.49 -0.27
CA LYS A 109 -17.10 16.41 0.77
C LYS A 109 -18.11 15.73 1.69
N LYS A 110 -19.08 15.00 1.14
CA LYS A 110 -20.11 14.29 1.91
C LYS A 110 -19.50 13.20 2.80
N VAL A 111 -18.59 12.40 2.26
CA VAL A 111 -17.93 11.30 2.98
C VAL A 111 -17.04 11.84 4.08
N THR A 112 -16.22 12.87 3.80
CA THR A 112 -15.36 13.52 4.80
C THR A 112 -16.19 14.10 5.95
N ALA A 113 -17.24 14.85 5.64
CA ALA A 113 -18.15 15.39 6.67
C ALA A 113 -18.86 14.27 7.47
N THR A 114 -19.12 13.12 6.84
CA THR A 114 -19.69 11.96 7.53
C THR A 114 -18.68 11.34 8.49
N ILE A 115 -17.42 11.20 8.09
CA ILE A 115 -16.33 10.73 8.97
C ILE A 115 -16.19 11.68 10.16
N GLU A 116 -16.16 13.00 9.90
CA GLU A 116 -15.99 14.02 10.93
C GLU A 116 -17.11 13.99 11.98
N ARG A 117 -18.37 13.95 11.54
CA ARG A 117 -19.52 13.80 12.46
C ARG A 117 -19.52 12.47 13.20
N SER A 118 -18.88 11.47 12.61
CA SER A 118 -18.81 10.11 13.13
C SER A 118 -17.53 9.83 13.90
N HIS A 119 -16.72 10.83 14.27
CA HIS A 119 -15.48 10.60 15.03
C HIS A 119 -15.72 9.77 16.31
N HIS A 120 -16.86 9.94 16.98
CA HIS A 120 -17.27 9.14 18.14
C HIS A 120 -17.89 7.76 17.80
N HIS A 121 -18.05 7.44 16.51
CA HIS A 121 -18.68 6.21 15.99
C HIS A 121 -17.73 5.38 15.12
N LEU A 122 -16.42 5.62 15.23
CA LEU A 122 -15.42 4.68 14.75
C LEU A 122 -15.56 3.38 15.56
N PRO A 123 -15.45 2.21 14.92
CA PRO A 123 -15.44 0.96 15.64
C PRO A 123 -14.18 0.97 16.52
N PRO A 124 -14.27 0.55 17.79
CA PRO A 124 -13.09 0.48 18.62
C PRO A 124 -12.10 -0.50 18.00
N PHE A 125 -10.81 -0.17 18.05
CA PHE A 125 -9.79 -1.15 17.72
C PHE A 125 -9.89 -2.33 18.70
N PRO A 126 -9.82 -3.59 18.24
CA PRO A 126 -10.01 -4.74 19.11
C PRO A 126 -8.98 -4.76 20.25
N ALA A 127 -9.46 -4.79 21.50
CA ALA A 127 -8.61 -4.78 22.70
C ALA A 127 -7.63 -5.95 22.71
N VAL A 128 -8.08 -7.14 22.30
CA VAL A 128 -7.25 -8.35 22.16
C VAL A 128 -6.06 -8.11 21.23
N ALA A 129 -6.24 -7.40 20.11
CA ALA A 129 -5.12 -7.10 19.23
C ALA A 129 -4.10 -6.18 19.93
N LEU A 130 -4.55 -5.14 20.65
CA LEU A 130 -3.65 -4.25 21.41
C LEU A 130 -2.87 -5.01 22.48
N GLU A 131 -3.55 -5.87 23.23
CA GLU A 131 -2.97 -6.64 24.32
C GLU A 131 -1.92 -7.64 23.81
N VAL A 132 -2.25 -8.38 22.74
CA VAL A 132 -1.32 -9.32 22.10
C VAL A 132 -0.08 -8.61 21.55
N MET A 133 -0.26 -7.44 20.92
CA MET A 133 0.86 -6.64 20.44
C MET A 133 1.73 -6.15 21.60
N SER A 134 1.14 -5.75 22.73
CA SER A 134 1.91 -5.35 23.91
C SER A 134 2.69 -6.51 24.51
N LEU A 135 2.09 -7.70 24.59
CA LEU A 135 2.73 -8.89 25.16
C LEU A 135 3.99 -9.31 24.39
N VAL A 136 3.97 -9.29 23.06
CA VAL A 136 5.15 -9.73 22.28
C VAL A 136 6.35 -8.80 22.34
N HIS A 137 6.17 -7.55 22.78
CA HIS A 137 7.27 -6.59 22.95
C HIS A 137 7.88 -6.62 24.37
N GLN A 138 7.37 -7.45 25.27
CA GLN A 138 7.92 -7.59 26.62
C GLN A 138 9.06 -8.63 26.62
N PRO A 139 10.24 -8.31 27.19
CA PRO A 139 11.45 -9.12 27.04
C PRO A 139 11.39 -10.54 27.64
N ASP A 140 10.37 -10.90 28.41
CA ASP A 140 10.28 -12.20 29.11
C ASP A 140 8.87 -12.81 29.10
N VAL A 141 8.03 -12.49 28.11
CA VAL A 141 6.64 -13.01 28.11
C VAL A 141 6.60 -14.52 27.97
N ALA A 142 5.93 -15.16 28.93
CA ALA A 142 5.71 -16.60 28.92
C ALA A 142 4.64 -16.97 27.89
N ILE A 143 4.87 -18.06 27.13
CA ILE A 143 3.89 -18.68 26.22
C ILE A 143 2.50 -18.85 26.89
N ASN A 144 2.48 -19.09 28.20
CA ASN A 144 1.25 -19.27 28.97
C ASN A 144 0.33 -18.04 28.97
N GLU A 145 0.88 -16.83 28.87
CA GLU A 145 0.08 -15.60 28.84
C GLU A 145 -0.66 -15.47 27.51
N LEU A 146 0.03 -15.69 26.40
CA LEU A 146 -0.59 -15.70 25.08
C LEU A 146 -1.60 -16.85 24.92
N VAL A 147 -1.30 -18.04 25.47
CA VAL A 147 -2.27 -19.15 25.52
C VAL A 147 -3.53 -18.77 26.30
N ARG A 148 -3.39 -18.09 27.44
CA ARG A 148 -4.52 -17.65 28.25
C ARG A 148 -5.39 -16.66 27.48
N LEU A 149 -4.77 -15.66 26.86
CA LEU A 149 -5.46 -14.64 26.08
C LEU A 149 -6.24 -15.27 24.92
N VAL A 150 -5.59 -16.15 24.14
CA VAL A 150 -6.25 -16.82 23.01
C VAL A 150 -7.43 -17.67 23.46
N ASN A 151 -7.26 -18.44 24.54
CA ASN A 151 -8.32 -19.35 25.02
C ASN A 151 -9.53 -18.62 25.61
N GLN A 152 -9.44 -17.33 25.93
CA GLN A 152 -10.59 -16.53 26.37
C GLN A 152 -11.57 -16.25 25.21
N ASP A 153 -11.11 -16.31 23.96
CA ASP A 153 -11.92 -16.09 22.77
C ASP A 153 -11.94 -17.34 21.89
N GLN A 154 -13.11 -17.99 21.84
CA GLN A 154 -13.32 -19.21 21.06
C GLN A 154 -13.09 -18.98 19.56
N ALA A 155 -13.47 -17.80 19.03
CA ALA A 155 -13.28 -17.48 17.62
C ALA A 155 -11.80 -17.33 17.29
N LEU A 156 -11.03 -16.63 18.14
CA LEU A 156 -9.58 -16.49 17.97
C LEU A 156 -8.86 -17.84 18.11
N THR A 157 -9.28 -18.68 19.05
CA THR A 157 -8.75 -20.04 19.19
C THR A 157 -8.95 -20.86 17.92
N VAL A 158 -10.17 -20.85 17.35
CA VAL A 158 -10.47 -21.56 16.10
C VAL A 158 -9.65 -21.00 14.93
N GLN A 159 -9.53 -19.67 14.83
CA GLN A 159 -8.73 -19.04 13.77
C GLN A 159 -7.26 -19.39 13.87
N LEU A 160 -6.68 -19.34 15.07
CA LEU A 160 -5.30 -19.73 15.31
C LEU A 160 -5.05 -21.19 14.94
N LEU A 161 -5.96 -22.10 15.34
CA LEU A 161 -5.87 -23.52 14.98
C LEU A 161 -5.96 -23.74 13.47
N ARG A 162 -6.85 -23.02 12.77
CA ARG A 162 -6.97 -23.09 11.31
C ARG A 162 -5.68 -22.64 10.62
N VAL A 163 -5.08 -21.55 11.08
CA VAL A 163 -3.82 -21.05 10.52
C VAL A 163 -2.68 -22.03 10.80
N ALA A 164 -2.54 -22.50 12.04
CA ALA A 164 -1.50 -23.47 12.42
C ALA A 164 -1.60 -24.82 11.67
N ASN A 165 -2.82 -25.20 11.26
CA ASN A 165 -3.08 -26.40 10.45
C ASN A 165 -3.07 -26.17 8.94
N SER A 166 -2.89 -24.92 8.49
CA SER A 166 -2.84 -24.62 7.06
C SER A 166 -1.64 -25.30 6.40
N ALA A 167 -1.72 -25.56 5.09
CA ALA A 167 -0.68 -26.26 4.33
C ALA A 167 0.74 -25.65 4.46
N TYR A 168 0.84 -24.38 4.89
CA TYR A 168 2.11 -23.70 5.10
C TYR A 168 2.75 -23.99 6.48
N PHE A 169 1.94 -24.03 7.53
CA PHE A 169 2.41 -24.26 8.90
C PHE A 169 2.28 -25.72 9.35
N SER A 170 1.48 -26.52 8.64
CA SER A 170 1.34 -27.95 8.87
C SER A 170 2.63 -28.67 8.50
N ARG A 171 3.14 -29.47 9.44
CA ARG A 171 4.29 -30.38 9.23
C ARG A 171 3.84 -31.85 9.18
N GLY A 172 2.64 -32.10 8.67
CA GLY A 172 2.02 -33.43 8.63
C GLY A 172 1.29 -33.84 9.91
N GLU A 173 1.44 -33.10 11.01
CA GLU A 173 0.72 -33.34 12.27
C GLU A 173 -0.37 -32.28 12.52
N GLN A 174 -1.59 -32.75 12.78
CA GLN A 174 -2.72 -31.88 13.11
C GLN A 174 -2.57 -31.29 14.52
N ILE A 175 -2.60 -29.96 14.61
CA ILE A 175 -2.67 -29.19 15.85
C ILE A 175 -4.08 -29.19 16.42
N LYS A 176 -4.19 -29.45 17.73
CA LYS A 176 -5.46 -29.59 18.45
C LYS A 176 -5.63 -28.60 19.61
N SER A 177 -4.64 -27.78 19.92
CA SER A 177 -4.71 -26.79 21.02
C SER A 177 -3.99 -25.49 20.71
N ALA A 178 -4.43 -24.39 21.31
CA ALA A 178 -3.78 -23.09 21.18
C ALA A 178 -2.31 -23.13 21.61
N ARG A 179 -1.98 -23.89 22.67
CA ARG A 179 -0.59 -24.10 23.11
C ARG A 179 0.26 -24.74 22.01
N GLN A 180 -0.21 -25.83 21.40
CA GLN A 180 0.54 -26.48 20.33
C GLN A 180 0.66 -25.58 19.08
N ALA A 181 -0.37 -24.77 18.80
CA ALA A 181 -0.32 -23.76 17.73
C ALA A 181 0.77 -22.72 18.01
N ILE A 182 0.80 -22.14 19.22
CA ILE A 182 1.80 -21.13 19.62
C ILE A 182 3.22 -21.68 19.59
N VAL A 183 3.42 -22.90 20.09
CA VAL A 183 4.74 -23.56 20.05
C VAL A 183 5.22 -23.79 18.61
N ARG A 184 4.29 -24.08 17.69
CA ARG A 184 4.61 -24.34 16.28
C ARG A 184 4.90 -23.08 15.50
N LEU A 185 4.04 -22.08 15.67
CA LEU A 185 4.11 -20.83 14.94
C LEU A 185 5.23 -19.94 15.49
N GLY A 186 5.43 -19.95 16.80
CA GLY A 186 6.19 -18.93 17.51
C GLY A 186 5.27 -17.89 18.13
N MET A 187 5.77 -17.18 19.15
CA MET A 187 5.03 -16.13 19.87
C MET A 187 4.67 -14.97 18.94
N ARG A 188 5.66 -14.52 18.16
CA ARG A 188 5.57 -13.43 17.19
C ARG A 188 4.52 -13.70 16.12
N GLU A 189 4.62 -14.83 15.44
CA GLU A 189 3.71 -15.24 14.36
C GLU A 189 2.29 -15.42 14.88
N THR A 190 2.14 -15.99 16.08
CA THR A 190 0.82 -16.11 16.72
C THR A 190 0.22 -14.74 16.97
N ALA A 191 1.00 -13.80 17.48
CA ALA A 191 0.52 -12.45 17.75
C ALA A 191 0.07 -11.72 16.48
N MET A 192 0.81 -11.88 15.39
CA MET A 192 0.43 -11.37 14.08
C MET A 192 -0.89 -11.94 13.59
N VAL A 193 -1.07 -13.27 13.68
CA VAL A 193 -2.31 -13.96 13.27
C VAL A 193 -3.51 -13.49 14.09
N ILE A 194 -3.36 -13.37 15.41
CA ILE A 194 -4.43 -12.90 16.30
C ILE A 194 -4.78 -11.45 15.99
N SER A 195 -3.78 -10.59 15.81
CA SER A 195 -3.97 -9.17 15.48
C SER A 195 -4.72 -9.00 14.15
N ALA A 196 -4.28 -9.72 13.10
CA ALA A 196 -4.95 -9.73 11.81
C ALA A 196 -6.39 -10.23 11.90
N SER A 197 -6.61 -11.35 12.60
CA SER A 197 -7.94 -11.96 12.76
C SER A 197 -8.90 -11.07 13.54
N SER A 198 -8.43 -10.48 14.65
CA SER A 198 -9.23 -9.58 15.49
C SER A 198 -9.61 -8.32 14.74
N SER A 199 -8.67 -7.75 13.98
CA SER A 199 -8.89 -6.53 13.20
C SER A 199 -9.96 -6.67 12.12
N TYR A 200 -10.29 -7.89 11.67
CA TYR A 200 -11.32 -8.13 10.64
C TYR A 200 -12.67 -7.50 11.01
N SER A 201 -12.99 -7.38 12.30
CA SER A 201 -14.18 -6.68 12.78
C SER A 201 -14.25 -5.20 12.37
N LEU A 202 -13.10 -4.53 12.19
CA LEU A 202 -13.01 -3.14 11.71
C LEU A 202 -13.44 -3.02 10.26
N PHE A 203 -13.31 -4.11 9.51
CA PHE A 203 -13.64 -4.18 8.10
C PHE A 203 -15.09 -4.63 7.92
N ARG A 204 -15.66 -5.51 8.75
CA ARG A 204 -17.06 -5.96 8.56
C ARG A 204 -18.13 -4.87 8.72
N VAL A 205 -19.10 -4.83 7.81
CA VAL A 205 -20.32 -4.01 7.93
C VAL A 205 -21.55 -4.90 7.74
N GLY A 206 -22.39 -4.98 8.76
CA GLY A 206 -23.54 -5.90 8.82
C GLY A 206 -24.76 -5.44 8.02
N SER A 207 -24.69 -5.33 6.69
CA SER A 207 -25.89 -5.08 5.88
C SER A 207 -25.87 -5.82 4.54
N ARG A 208 -26.91 -6.62 4.25
CA ARG A 208 -27.13 -7.25 2.93
C ARG A 208 -27.28 -6.22 1.80
N ARG A 209 -27.66 -4.99 2.13
CA ARG A 209 -28.00 -3.94 1.16
C ARG A 209 -26.77 -3.27 0.51
N THR A 210 -25.58 -3.58 1.02
CA THR A 210 -24.31 -3.00 0.57
C THR A 210 -23.33 -4.08 0.13
N ALA A 211 -23.82 -5.20 -0.42
CA ALA A 211 -23.00 -6.36 -0.75
C ALA A 211 -21.81 -6.04 -1.67
N ALA A 212 -22.00 -5.18 -2.69
CA ALA A 212 -20.92 -4.75 -3.57
C ALA A 212 -19.82 -3.96 -2.84
N LEU A 213 -20.21 -3.11 -1.88
CA LEU A 213 -19.27 -2.38 -1.02
C LEU A 213 -18.62 -3.29 0.03
N GLN A 214 -19.32 -4.35 0.45
CA GLN A 214 -18.78 -5.36 1.35
C GLN A 214 -17.67 -6.19 0.68
N SER A 215 -17.79 -6.51 -0.61
CA SER A 215 -16.71 -7.16 -1.35
C SER A 215 -15.44 -6.29 -1.39
N MET A 216 -15.56 -4.98 -1.64
CA MET A 216 -14.40 -4.05 -1.59
C MET A 216 -13.75 -4.02 -0.20
N ILE A 217 -14.56 -4.08 0.85
CA ILE A 217 -14.06 -4.15 2.23
C ILE A 217 -13.24 -5.41 2.46
N ASP A 218 -13.75 -6.56 2.03
CA ASP A 218 -13.05 -7.85 2.19
C ASP A 218 -11.75 -7.85 1.38
N GLU A 219 -11.73 -7.22 0.20
CA GLU A 219 -10.53 -6.99 -0.60
C GLU A 219 -9.52 -6.09 0.12
N ILE A 220 -9.94 -4.96 0.71
CA ILE A 220 -9.05 -4.07 1.47
C ILE A 220 -8.44 -4.81 2.68
N TRP A 221 -9.24 -5.61 3.39
CA TRP A 221 -8.70 -6.41 4.49
C TRP A 221 -7.68 -7.43 3.99
N LEU A 222 -7.99 -8.12 2.90
CA LEU A 222 -7.10 -9.10 2.28
C LEU A 222 -5.78 -8.45 1.83
N GLU A 223 -5.85 -7.27 1.23
CA GLU A 223 -4.68 -6.45 0.88
C GLU A 223 -3.88 -6.09 2.13
N GLY A 224 -4.52 -5.59 3.19
CA GLY A 224 -3.88 -5.27 4.46
C GLY A 224 -3.10 -6.45 5.05
N VAL A 225 -3.73 -7.62 5.15
CA VAL A 225 -3.07 -8.83 5.69
C VAL A 225 -1.94 -9.31 4.79
N THR A 226 -2.15 -9.30 3.48
CA THR A 226 -1.11 -9.68 2.50
C THR A 226 0.09 -8.74 2.60
N ASN A 227 -0.16 -7.44 2.73
CA ASN A 227 0.88 -6.42 2.89
C ASN A 227 1.60 -6.55 4.23
N ALA A 228 0.88 -6.86 5.32
CA ALA A 228 1.44 -7.06 6.65
C ALA A 228 2.47 -8.20 6.65
N PHE A 229 2.07 -9.40 6.20
CA PHE A 229 2.97 -10.54 6.12
C PHE A 229 4.07 -10.35 5.07
N GLY A 230 3.74 -9.71 3.95
CA GLY A 230 4.72 -9.41 2.91
C GLY A 230 5.80 -8.46 3.40
N ALA A 231 5.44 -7.46 4.21
CA ALA A 231 6.38 -6.51 4.79
C ALA A 231 7.30 -7.16 5.83
N VAL A 232 6.76 -8.06 6.67
CA VAL A 232 7.58 -8.86 7.59
C VAL A 232 8.59 -9.70 6.82
N TRP A 233 8.11 -10.48 5.85
CA TRP A 233 8.96 -11.34 5.04
C TRP A 233 10.06 -10.53 4.33
N PHE A 234 9.68 -9.41 3.74
CA PHE A 234 10.62 -8.57 2.99
C PHE A 234 11.62 -7.85 3.89
N ALA A 235 11.21 -7.39 5.08
CA ALA A 235 12.11 -6.82 6.08
C ALA A 235 13.16 -7.85 6.53
N MET A 236 12.75 -9.11 6.74
CA MET A 236 13.67 -10.20 7.10
C MET A 236 14.62 -10.55 5.95
N GLU A 237 14.11 -10.69 4.72
CA GLU A 237 14.91 -11.03 3.53
C GLU A 237 15.93 -9.95 3.19
N THR A 238 15.55 -8.67 3.30
CA THR A 238 16.44 -7.55 2.99
C THR A 238 17.27 -7.07 4.17
N GLN A 239 16.97 -7.57 5.38
CA GLN A 239 17.54 -7.09 6.65
C GLN A 239 17.38 -5.57 6.81
N LYS A 240 16.19 -5.05 6.45
CA LYS A 240 15.84 -3.63 6.55
C LYS A 240 14.62 -3.46 7.44
N GLY A 241 14.62 -2.39 8.25
CA GLY A 241 13.53 -2.06 9.16
C GLY A 241 13.35 -3.09 10.28
N ASP A 242 12.41 -2.82 11.17
CA ASP A 242 12.00 -3.76 12.21
C ASP A 242 10.81 -4.60 11.72
N PRO A 243 10.99 -5.93 11.57
CA PRO A 243 9.93 -6.84 11.17
C PRO A 243 8.65 -6.72 12.02
N ASP A 244 8.72 -6.41 13.33
CA ASP A 244 7.53 -6.27 14.19
C ASP A 244 6.76 -4.98 13.91
N LEU A 245 7.50 -3.89 13.71
CA LEU A 245 6.89 -2.59 13.38
C LEU A 245 6.22 -2.63 12.00
N VAL A 246 6.89 -3.21 11.00
CA VAL A 246 6.38 -3.25 9.62
C VAL A 246 5.13 -4.11 9.45
N PHE A 247 4.90 -5.10 10.32
CA PHE A 247 3.67 -5.92 10.26
C PHE A 247 2.43 -5.04 10.40
N LEU A 248 2.37 -4.25 11.48
CA LEU A 248 1.23 -3.38 11.75
C LEU A 248 1.16 -2.20 10.80
N ALA A 249 2.32 -1.67 10.42
CA ALA A 249 2.41 -0.66 9.39
C ALA A 249 1.79 -1.14 8.06
N GLY A 250 2.16 -2.35 7.61
CA GLY A 250 1.60 -2.98 6.41
C GLY A 250 0.10 -3.24 6.52
N MET A 251 -0.37 -3.65 7.70
CA MET A 251 -1.80 -3.90 7.97
C MET A 251 -2.64 -2.62 7.98
N LEU A 252 -2.11 -1.53 8.55
CA LEU A 252 -2.90 -0.35 8.91
C LEU A 252 -2.62 0.89 8.07
N HIS A 253 -1.58 0.93 7.23
CA HIS A 253 -1.26 2.13 6.43
C HIS A 253 -2.46 2.62 5.60
N ASP A 254 -3.26 1.68 5.08
CA ASP A 254 -4.43 1.91 4.22
C ASP A 254 -5.77 1.79 4.97
N ILE A 255 -5.76 1.76 6.31
CA ILE A 255 -6.98 1.56 7.13
C ILE A 255 -8.07 2.59 6.82
N GLY A 256 -7.68 3.80 6.41
CA GLY A 256 -8.62 4.85 6.04
C GLY A 256 -9.53 4.51 4.86
N LYS A 257 -9.16 3.55 3.99
CA LYS A 257 -10.04 3.04 2.94
C LYS A 257 -11.27 2.36 3.54
N SER A 258 -11.09 1.57 4.60
CA SER A 258 -12.20 0.93 5.33
C SER A 258 -13.09 1.96 6.02
N ILE A 259 -12.50 3.01 6.62
CA ILE A 259 -13.23 4.09 7.28
C ILE A 259 -14.06 4.89 6.27
N ALA A 260 -13.45 5.22 5.13
CA ALA A 260 -14.10 5.89 4.01
C ALA A 260 -15.26 5.08 3.43
N LEU A 261 -15.07 3.77 3.19
CA LEU A 261 -16.15 2.90 2.72
C LEU A 261 -17.30 2.83 3.72
N ARG A 262 -17.02 2.71 5.03
CA ARG A 262 -18.05 2.72 6.06
C ARG A 262 -18.86 4.01 6.07
N ALA A 263 -18.20 5.15 5.92
CA ALA A 263 -18.87 6.44 5.79
C ALA A 263 -19.69 6.53 4.49
N LEU A 264 -19.17 6.02 3.38
CA LEU A 264 -19.89 5.94 2.11
C LEU A 264 -21.15 5.08 2.21
N MET A 265 -21.07 3.92 2.87
CA MET A 265 -22.21 3.03 3.09
C MET A 265 -23.33 3.67 3.93
N ARG A 266 -22.99 4.61 4.81
CA ARG A 266 -23.99 5.39 5.57
C ARG A 266 -24.70 6.42 4.70
N LEU A 267 -24.06 6.89 3.64
CA LEU A 267 -24.62 7.86 2.70
C LEU A 267 -25.49 7.20 1.62
N VAL A 268 -25.20 5.96 1.24
CA VAL A 268 -25.96 5.24 0.22
C VAL A 268 -27.08 4.42 0.88
N THR A 269 -28.25 5.03 1.04
CA THR A 269 -29.34 4.51 1.88
C THR A 269 -30.36 3.58 1.20
N ASN A 270 -30.31 3.35 -0.13
CA ASN A 270 -30.92 2.20 -0.86
C ASN A 270 -31.33 2.45 -2.33
N GLU A 271 -31.11 3.62 -2.92
CA GLU A 271 -31.45 3.78 -4.34
C GLU A 271 -30.42 3.02 -5.20
N GLU A 272 -30.86 1.98 -5.90
CA GLU A 272 -30.05 1.24 -6.87
C GLU A 272 -29.36 2.20 -7.86
N GLU A 273 -30.04 3.30 -8.19
CA GLU A 273 -29.53 4.40 -9.01
C GLU A 273 -28.40 5.19 -8.32
N THR A 274 -28.53 5.49 -7.03
CA THR A 274 -27.43 6.09 -6.24
C THR A 274 -26.22 5.15 -6.23
N MET A 275 -26.42 3.84 -6.06
CA MET A 275 -25.33 2.87 -6.07
C MET A 275 -24.63 2.79 -7.44
N LYS A 276 -25.40 2.84 -8.55
CA LYS A 276 -24.85 2.91 -9.93
C LYS A 276 -24.00 4.17 -10.16
N SER A 277 -24.35 5.29 -9.54
CA SER A 277 -23.56 6.53 -9.63
C SER A 277 -22.31 6.54 -8.74
N VAL A 278 -22.35 5.82 -7.60
CA VAL A 278 -21.29 5.84 -6.58
C VAL A 278 -20.22 4.79 -6.82
N LEU A 279 -20.60 3.57 -7.21
CA LEU A 279 -19.65 2.45 -7.36
C LEU A 279 -18.49 2.76 -8.32
N PRO A 280 -18.70 3.39 -9.49
CA PRO A 280 -17.60 3.75 -10.39
C PRO A 280 -16.62 4.76 -9.78
N LEU A 281 -17.10 5.62 -8.88
CA LEU A 281 -16.30 6.67 -8.24
C LEU A 281 -15.62 6.20 -6.95
N ALA A 282 -16.03 5.06 -6.38
CA ALA A 282 -15.56 4.58 -5.09
C ALA A 282 -14.03 4.42 -5.04
N PRO A 283 -13.35 3.77 -6.01
CA PRO A 283 -11.88 3.65 -5.95
C PRO A 283 -11.16 5.01 -5.89
N ALA A 284 -11.58 5.97 -6.73
CA ALA A 284 -11.00 7.31 -6.76
C ALA A 284 -11.25 8.09 -5.46
N LEU A 285 -12.46 7.96 -4.90
CA LEU A 285 -12.81 8.52 -3.60
C LEU A 285 -11.89 7.98 -2.50
N LEU A 286 -11.70 6.66 -2.43
CA LEU A 286 -10.86 6.03 -1.41
C LEU A 286 -9.41 6.50 -1.51
N GLU A 287 -8.83 6.50 -2.71
CA GLU A 287 -7.47 6.99 -2.91
C GLU A 287 -7.33 8.47 -2.52
N ALA A 288 -8.34 9.30 -2.75
CA ALA A 288 -8.28 10.72 -2.40
C ALA A 288 -8.24 11.00 -0.89
N ILE A 289 -8.90 10.16 -0.07
CA ILE A 289 -9.17 10.50 1.35
C ILE A 289 -8.58 9.51 2.36
N HIS A 290 -8.10 8.34 1.95
CA HIS A 290 -7.68 7.29 2.87
C HIS A 290 -6.57 7.72 3.84
N VAL A 291 -5.60 8.53 3.42
CA VAL A 291 -4.54 9.03 4.31
C VAL A 291 -5.14 9.82 5.47
N ASP A 292 -5.96 10.82 5.17
CA ASP A 292 -6.53 11.71 6.19
C ASP A 292 -7.51 10.95 7.09
N ALA A 293 -8.35 10.08 6.51
CA ALA A 293 -9.27 9.23 7.26
C ALA A 293 -8.53 8.22 8.16
N GLY A 294 -7.43 7.64 7.67
CA GLY A 294 -6.61 6.67 8.40
C GLY A 294 -5.86 7.31 9.56
N VAL A 295 -5.20 8.45 9.32
CA VAL A 295 -4.53 9.23 10.37
C VAL A 295 -5.53 9.63 11.47
N GLY A 296 -6.71 10.13 11.10
CA GLY A 296 -7.76 10.46 12.06
C GLY A 296 -8.19 9.27 12.92
N ALA A 297 -8.35 8.08 12.31
CA ALA A 297 -8.70 6.87 13.03
C ALA A 297 -7.59 6.39 13.98
N LEU A 298 -6.34 6.31 13.50
CA LEU A 298 -5.20 5.86 14.30
C LEU A 298 -4.95 6.79 15.50
N VAL A 299 -5.08 8.11 15.33
CA VAL A 299 -5.00 9.08 16.43
C VAL A 299 -6.15 8.87 17.42
N THR A 300 -7.38 8.66 16.93
CA THR A 300 -8.54 8.41 17.80
C THR A 300 -8.38 7.13 18.62
N TRP A 301 -7.76 6.09 18.05
CA TRP A 301 -7.45 4.84 18.73
C TRP A 301 -6.21 4.91 19.62
N ASN A 302 -5.57 6.07 19.74
CA ASN A 302 -4.34 6.28 20.50
C ASN A 302 -3.22 5.29 20.09
N MET A 303 -3.07 5.09 18.78
CA MET A 303 -2.05 4.21 18.22
C MET A 303 -0.65 4.82 18.38
N PRO A 304 0.41 3.98 18.48
CA PRO A 304 1.79 4.42 18.45
C PRO A 304 2.08 5.41 17.31
N THR A 305 2.89 6.43 17.60
CA THR A 305 3.19 7.53 16.67
C THR A 305 3.74 7.04 15.33
N TYR A 306 4.58 6.00 15.33
CA TYR A 306 5.14 5.44 14.11
C TYR A 306 4.06 4.92 13.13
N LEU A 307 2.96 4.34 13.63
CA LEU A 307 1.85 3.88 12.76
C LEU A 307 1.12 5.07 12.14
N VAL A 308 0.93 6.13 12.92
CA VAL A 308 0.33 7.38 12.44
C VAL A 308 1.23 8.01 11.37
N GLU A 309 2.54 7.97 11.55
CA GLU A 309 3.53 8.50 10.60
C GLU A 309 3.59 7.68 9.31
N VAL A 310 3.65 6.35 9.38
CA VAL A 310 3.56 5.50 8.18
C VAL A 310 2.28 5.79 7.40
N CYS A 311 1.12 5.83 8.08
CA CYS A 311 -0.15 6.13 7.44
C CYS A 311 -0.16 7.53 6.82
N ARG A 312 0.46 8.53 7.45
CA ARG A 312 0.56 9.89 6.93
C ARG A 312 1.51 10.01 5.73
N ASN A 313 2.62 9.28 5.76
CA ASN A 313 3.79 9.58 4.95
C ASN A 313 3.97 8.64 3.75
N HIS A 314 3.27 7.52 3.66
CA HIS A 314 3.53 6.49 2.63
C HIS A 314 3.34 6.96 1.18
N HIS A 315 2.65 8.08 0.91
CA HIS A 315 2.60 8.69 -0.43
C HIS A 315 3.52 9.91 -0.62
N LEU A 316 4.32 10.27 0.39
CA LEU A 316 5.26 11.38 0.26
C LEU A 316 6.43 11.01 -0.67
N PRO A 317 7.06 12.01 -1.33
CA PRO A 317 8.32 11.79 -2.03
C PRO A 317 9.35 11.16 -1.08
N ALA A 318 10.10 10.16 -1.54
CA ALA A 318 11.01 9.38 -0.67
C ALA A 318 11.99 10.24 0.15
N ARG A 319 12.46 11.37 -0.38
CA ARG A 319 13.32 12.33 0.33
C ARG A 319 12.70 12.96 1.59
N GLN A 320 11.40 12.79 1.82
CA GLN A 320 10.67 13.30 2.99
C GLN A 320 10.30 12.18 3.98
N ILE A 321 10.70 10.94 3.68
CA ILE A 321 10.49 9.77 4.52
C ILE A 321 11.85 9.41 5.11
N SER A 322 11.87 9.20 6.42
CA SER A 322 13.11 8.93 7.17
C SER A 322 13.19 7.51 7.69
N ASP A 323 12.05 6.88 7.92
CA ASP A 323 11.97 5.55 8.51
C ASP A 323 11.93 4.45 7.43
N PRO A 324 12.66 3.35 7.63
CA PRO A 324 12.63 2.22 6.71
C PRO A 324 11.26 1.53 6.67
N GLU A 325 10.48 1.59 7.74
CA GLU A 325 9.16 0.95 7.84
C GLU A 325 8.21 1.47 6.75
N THR A 326 8.12 2.79 6.60
CA THR A 326 7.30 3.43 5.56
C THR A 326 7.79 3.04 4.16
N HIS A 327 9.10 2.98 3.93
CA HIS A 327 9.64 2.56 2.64
C HIS A 327 9.32 1.09 2.32
N LEU A 328 9.44 0.20 3.30
CA LEU A 328 9.07 -1.21 3.14
C LEU A 328 7.57 -1.37 2.87
N CYS A 329 6.72 -0.63 3.59
CA CYS A 329 5.29 -0.59 3.32
C CYS A 329 5.00 -0.14 1.88
N ARG A 330 5.64 0.92 1.39
CA ARG A 330 5.47 1.42 0.02
C ARG A 330 5.85 0.40 -1.04
N ILE A 331 6.98 -0.27 -0.85
CA ILE A 331 7.46 -1.28 -1.79
C ILE A 331 6.47 -2.45 -1.83
N VAL A 332 6.12 -2.98 -0.66
CA VAL A 332 5.28 -4.17 -0.55
C VAL A 332 3.85 -3.92 -1.02
N SER A 333 3.22 -2.83 -0.54
CA SER A 333 1.87 -2.49 -0.95
C SER A 333 1.81 -2.07 -2.42
N GLY A 334 2.83 -1.38 -2.91
CA GLY A 334 2.95 -1.01 -4.32
C GLY A 334 3.07 -2.22 -5.23
N ILE A 335 3.96 -3.17 -4.94
CA ILE A 335 4.10 -4.41 -5.71
C ILE A 335 2.83 -5.28 -5.62
N ASN A 336 2.21 -5.36 -4.45
CA ASN A 336 0.94 -6.08 -4.30
C ASN A 336 -0.15 -5.47 -5.19
N ARG A 337 -0.34 -4.14 -5.15
CA ARG A 337 -1.33 -3.42 -5.95
C ARG A 337 -1.05 -3.52 -7.46
N LEU A 338 0.20 -3.36 -7.89
CA LEU A 338 0.58 -3.51 -9.30
C LEU A 338 0.21 -4.90 -9.85
N ARG A 339 0.26 -5.94 -9.00
CA ARG A 339 -0.12 -7.29 -9.37
C ARG A 339 -1.63 -7.51 -9.40
N THR A 340 -2.38 -6.90 -8.48
CA THR A 340 -3.80 -7.25 -8.24
C THR A 340 -4.79 -6.28 -8.85
N GLN A 341 -4.40 -5.02 -9.05
CA GLN A 341 -5.29 -3.95 -9.48
C GLN A 341 -5.01 -3.58 -10.95
N LYS A 342 -6.07 -3.50 -11.74
CA LYS A 342 -6.00 -3.02 -13.13
C LYS A 342 -5.79 -1.51 -13.21
N LEU A 343 -6.35 -0.79 -12.23
CA LEU A 343 -6.26 0.66 -12.11
C LEU A 343 -5.49 1.00 -10.83
N TYR A 344 -4.39 1.73 -10.98
CA TYR A 344 -3.56 2.20 -9.88
C TYR A 344 -3.10 3.64 -10.12
N PRO A 345 -2.69 4.38 -9.07
CA PRO A 345 -2.10 5.71 -9.24
C PRO A 345 -0.86 5.66 -10.13
N VAL A 346 -0.72 6.59 -11.07
CA VAL A 346 0.47 6.68 -11.96
C VAL A 346 1.77 6.91 -11.17
N THR A 347 1.66 7.44 -9.95
CA THR A 347 2.81 7.64 -9.06
C THR A 347 3.30 6.34 -8.43
N LEU A 348 2.50 5.27 -8.38
CA LEU A 348 2.79 4.07 -7.61
C LEU A 348 4.13 3.41 -7.99
N GLU A 349 4.40 3.24 -9.29
CA GLU A 349 5.68 2.69 -9.76
C GLU A 349 6.87 3.57 -9.34
N THR A 350 6.69 4.89 -9.40
CA THR A 350 7.71 5.85 -8.96
C THR A 350 7.90 5.79 -7.45
N GLU A 351 6.83 5.58 -6.68
CA GLU A 351 6.89 5.47 -5.23
C GLU A 351 7.65 4.20 -4.78
N VAL A 352 7.42 3.08 -5.46
CA VAL A 352 8.17 1.83 -5.26
C VAL A 352 9.63 2.04 -5.62
N ARG A 353 9.92 2.58 -6.82
CA ARG A 353 11.30 2.83 -7.28
C ARG A 353 12.09 3.66 -6.28
N GLN A 354 11.54 4.80 -5.89
CA GLN A 354 12.21 5.72 -4.98
C GLN A 354 12.48 5.10 -3.61
N SER A 355 11.60 4.21 -3.14
CA SER A 355 11.80 3.49 -1.87
C SER A 355 12.85 2.39 -1.99
N CYS A 356 12.89 1.68 -3.12
CA CYS A 356 13.97 0.73 -3.40
C CYS A 356 15.33 1.43 -3.45
N GLU A 357 15.42 2.55 -4.18
CA GLU A 357 16.63 3.38 -4.27
C GLU A 357 17.06 3.87 -2.88
N HIS A 358 16.12 4.37 -2.07
CA HIS A 358 16.41 4.87 -0.72
C HIS A 358 16.96 3.77 0.20
N LEU A 359 16.41 2.56 0.15
CA LEU A 359 16.85 1.45 1.01
C LEU A 359 18.04 0.66 0.45
N GLY A 360 18.47 0.97 -0.78
CA GLY A 360 19.50 0.20 -1.49
C GLY A 360 19.02 -1.22 -1.86
N ILE A 361 17.73 -1.39 -2.13
CA ILE A 361 17.14 -2.67 -2.54
C ILE A 361 17.40 -2.89 -4.02
N THR A 362 18.06 -4.01 -4.32
CA THR A 362 18.39 -4.40 -5.69
C THR A 362 17.21 -5.09 -6.38
N PRO A 363 17.16 -5.11 -7.73
CA PRO A 363 16.15 -5.88 -8.48
C PRO A 363 16.09 -7.36 -8.07
N ASN A 364 17.25 -7.98 -7.81
CA ASN A 364 17.33 -9.38 -7.40
C ASN A 364 16.65 -9.63 -6.04
N GLN A 365 16.74 -8.68 -5.10
CA GLN A 365 16.04 -8.77 -3.82
C GLN A 365 14.53 -8.54 -3.96
N LEU A 366 14.11 -7.72 -4.94
CA LEU A 366 12.70 -7.43 -5.16
C LEU A 366 11.96 -8.56 -5.92
N ARG A 367 12.63 -9.23 -6.87
CA ARG A 367 12.03 -10.29 -7.70
C ARG A 367 11.25 -11.36 -6.90
N PRO A 368 11.78 -11.94 -5.80
CA PRO A 368 11.04 -12.95 -5.04
C PRO A 368 9.79 -12.40 -4.33
N LEU A 369 9.71 -11.10 -4.05
CA LEU A 369 8.60 -10.48 -3.34
C LEU A 369 7.26 -10.68 -4.05
N ALA A 370 7.23 -10.54 -5.38
CA ALA A 370 6.00 -10.68 -6.15
C ALA A 370 5.44 -12.11 -6.09
N ALA A 371 6.31 -13.13 -6.05
CA ALA A 371 5.92 -14.52 -5.89
C ALA A 371 5.43 -14.80 -4.47
N GLU A 372 6.19 -14.36 -3.46
CA GLU A 372 5.81 -14.57 -2.06
C GLU A 372 4.47 -13.91 -1.73
N LEU A 373 4.27 -12.68 -2.19
CA LEU A 373 3.00 -11.97 -2.00
C LEU A 373 1.80 -12.68 -2.68
N ARG A 374 1.98 -13.42 -3.79
CA ARG A 374 0.90 -14.26 -4.36
C ARG A 374 0.54 -15.39 -3.39
N THR A 375 1.57 -16.09 -2.92
CA THR A 375 1.43 -17.17 -1.94
C THR A 375 0.79 -16.68 -0.64
N LEU A 376 1.16 -15.50 -0.14
CA LEU A 376 0.57 -14.85 1.03
C LEU A 376 -0.90 -14.44 0.80
N ALA A 377 -1.25 -13.95 -0.40
CA ALA A 377 -2.63 -13.61 -0.71
C ALA A 377 -3.55 -14.86 -0.69
N GLU A 378 -3.10 -15.98 -1.25
CA GLU A 378 -3.84 -17.24 -1.20
C GLU A 378 -4.04 -17.75 0.23
N LYS A 379 -2.99 -17.63 1.08
CA LYS A 379 -3.07 -17.97 2.50
C LYS A 379 -4.06 -17.06 3.24
N SER A 380 -3.98 -15.76 3.01
CA SER A 380 -4.82 -14.75 3.68
C SER A 380 -6.31 -14.97 3.36
N ARG A 381 -6.66 -15.39 2.13
CA ARG A 381 -8.04 -15.78 1.79
C ARG A 381 -8.56 -16.93 2.64
N LYS A 382 -7.70 -17.89 2.99
CA LYS A 382 -8.07 -19.05 3.84
C LYS A 382 -8.31 -18.67 5.30
N MET A 383 -7.90 -17.47 5.75
CA MET A 383 -8.20 -16.99 7.11
C MET A 383 -9.67 -16.56 7.25
N ILE A 384 -10.30 -16.07 6.18
CA ILE A 384 -11.70 -15.60 6.18
C ILE A 384 -12.69 -16.54 5.50
N ALA A 385 -12.22 -17.54 4.74
CA ALA A 385 -13.09 -18.55 4.15
C ALA A 385 -13.86 -19.28 5.26
N LYS A 386 -15.20 -19.29 5.24
CA LYS A 386 -15.99 -19.94 6.30
C LYS A 386 -15.71 -21.43 6.39
#